data_AF-A0A832B398-F1
#
_entry.id   AF-A0A832B398-F1
#
_cell.length_a   1.000
_cell.length_b   1.000
_cell.length_c   1.000
_cell.angle_alpha   90.00
_cell.angle_beta   90.00
_cell.angle_gamma   90.00
#
_symmetry.space_group_name_H-M   'P 1'
#
loop_
_entity.id
_entity.type
_entity.pdbx_description
1 polymer ?
#
loop_
_entity_poly.entity_id
_entity_poly.type
_entity_poly.pdbx_seq_one_letter_code
_entity_poly.pdbx_strand_id
1 'polypeptide(L)'
;EIIEKGILRYKHKVFIYKDGTIRYDITNAPLTHFKPSEIGVSIEKLRELGYTKDYKGNELKHEDQILELKVQDIIIPENCAKYLYRVANYVDELLKEVYGLEPYYKLNSYKDLIGHLVIGLAPHTSAGVIGRIIGFTKTSVCYAHPFWHSAKRRNCDGDEDAIMLA
;
A
#
# COMPACT_ATOMS: atom_id res chain seq x y z
N GLU A 1 -9.78 -5.38 24.43
CA GLU A 1 -8.39 -5.24 23.93
C GLU A 1 -7.45 -5.11 25.12
N ILE A 2 -6.20 -5.56 25.00
CA ILE A 2 -5.19 -5.46 26.08
C ILE A 2 -4.51 -4.08 26.07
N ILE A 3 -4.08 -3.60 27.24
CA ILE A 3 -3.59 -2.22 27.43
C ILE A 3 -2.24 -2.02 26.73
N GLU A 4 -1.41 -3.04 26.68
CA GLU A 4 -0.08 -3.06 26.06
C GLU A 4 -0.14 -2.65 24.60
N LYS A 5 -1.17 -3.12 23.86
CA LYS A 5 -1.43 -2.68 22.48
C LYS A 5 -1.65 -1.17 22.43
N GLY A 6 -2.44 -0.60 23.35
CA GLY A 6 -2.69 0.83 23.45
C GLY A 6 -1.42 1.65 23.70
N ILE A 7 -0.57 1.20 24.62
CA ILE A 7 0.71 1.86 24.95
C ILE A 7 1.63 1.89 23.71
N LEU A 8 1.77 0.76 23.03
CA LEU A 8 2.58 0.67 21.81
C LEU A 8 2.02 1.54 20.68
N ARG A 9 0.69 1.59 20.51
CA ARG A 9 0.09 2.47 19.50
C ARG A 9 0.32 3.94 19.79
N TYR A 10 0.23 4.36 21.05
CA TYR A 10 0.57 5.72 21.47
C TYR A 10 2.03 6.05 21.15
N LYS A 11 2.97 5.14 21.50
CA LYS A 11 4.40 5.27 21.19
C LYS A 11 4.65 5.51 19.70
N HIS A 12 3.98 4.74 18.84
CA HIS A 12 4.12 4.83 17.37
C HIS A 12 3.20 5.87 16.71
N LYS A 13 2.36 6.57 17.47
CA LYS A 13 1.40 7.58 16.97
C LYS A 13 0.46 7.03 15.89
N VAL A 14 -0.06 5.83 16.11
CA VAL A 14 -1.05 5.17 15.23
C VAL A 14 -2.40 5.03 15.95
N PHE A 15 -3.48 5.13 15.18
CA PHE A 15 -4.85 5.16 15.70
C PHE A 15 -5.65 3.96 15.20
N ILE A 16 -6.50 3.42 16.07
CA ILE A 16 -7.35 2.28 15.75
C ILE A 16 -8.72 2.68 15.23
N TYR A 17 -9.29 1.80 14.44
CA TYR A 17 -10.70 1.78 14.14
C TYR A 17 -11.47 0.88 15.12
N LYS A 18 -12.80 0.88 15.05
CA LYS A 18 -13.71 0.21 16.00
C LYS A 18 -13.50 -1.30 16.11
N ASP A 19 -12.95 -1.92 15.08
CA ASP A 19 -12.66 -3.36 14.99
C ASP A 19 -11.21 -3.72 15.39
N GLY A 20 -10.42 -2.74 15.86
CA GLY A 20 -9.03 -2.91 16.26
C GLY A 20 -8.01 -2.84 15.11
N THR A 21 -8.47 -2.68 13.86
CA THR A 21 -7.60 -2.45 12.70
C THR A 21 -7.06 -1.02 12.68
N ILE A 22 -5.95 -0.80 11.98
CA ILE A 22 -5.43 0.55 11.70
C ILE A 22 -5.61 0.82 10.22
N ARG A 23 -6.41 1.85 9.90
CA ARG A 23 -6.85 2.18 8.55
C ARG A 23 -6.33 3.55 8.13
N TYR A 24 -6.06 3.71 6.85
CA TYR A 24 -5.80 4.99 6.21
C TYR A 24 -6.87 5.23 5.14
N ASP A 25 -7.69 6.25 5.31
CA ASP A 25 -8.72 6.63 4.35
C ASP A 25 -8.10 7.36 3.16
N ILE A 26 -8.54 7.01 1.95
CA ILE A 26 -7.91 7.46 0.70
C ILE A 26 -8.90 7.51 -0.46
N THR A 27 -8.81 8.57 -1.26
CA THR A 27 -9.63 8.73 -2.47
C THR A 27 -9.10 7.87 -3.62
N ASN A 28 -10.00 7.25 -4.38
CA ASN A 28 -9.65 6.37 -5.48
C ASN A 28 -9.44 7.12 -6.81
N ALA A 29 -8.38 6.76 -7.54
CA ALA A 29 -8.17 7.14 -8.93
C ALA A 29 -7.82 5.91 -9.78
N PRO A 30 -8.47 5.70 -10.94
CA PRO A 30 -8.17 4.56 -11.80
C PRO A 30 -6.93 4.84 -12.64
N LEU A 31 -6.06 3.84 -12.78
CA LEU A 31 -4.87 3.90 -13.61
C LEU A 31 -4.60 2.53 -14.24
N THR A 32 -4.27 2.50 -15.53
CA THR A 32 -3.91 1.24 -16.22
C THR A 32 -2.44 1.18 -16.61
N HIS A 33 -1.77 2.33 -16.68
CA HIS A 33 -0.38 2.43 -17.07
C HIS A 33 0.35 3.49 -16.24
N PHE A 34 1.64 3.30 -16.03
CA PHE A 34 2.47 4.24 -15.27
C PHE A 34 3.89 4.29 -15.85
N LYS A 35 4.63 5.35 -15.55
CA LYS A 35 6.08 5.38 -15.76
C LYS A 35 6.81 5.16 -14.44
N PRO A 36 7.91 4.39 -14.41
CA PRO A 36 8.78 4.29 -13.24
C PRO A 36 9.16 5.66 -12.63
N SER A 37 9.46 6.66 -13.49
CA SER A 37 9.82 8.02 -13.09
C SER A 37 8.70 8.77 -12.34
N GLU A 38 7.43 8.44 -12.58
CA GLU A 38 6.28 9.08 -11.94
C GLU A 38 6.00 8.53 -10.53
N ILE A 39 6.41 7.29 -10.26
CA ILE A 39 6.13 6.60 -8.99
C ILE A 39 7.34 6.50 -8.06
N GLY A 40 8.50 6.98 -8.51
CA GLY A 40 9.74 7.08 -7.73
C GLY A 40 10.38 5.72 -7.41
N VAL A 41 10.28 4.75 -8.32
CA VAL A 41 10.80 3.39 -8.13
C VAL A 41 11.80 3.02 -9.22
N SER A 42 12.90 2.38 -8.83
CA SER A 42 13.95 1.99 -9.78
C SER A 42 13.49 0.84 -10.69
N ILE A 43 14.14 0.76 -11.86
CA ILE A 43 13.87 -0.29 -12.85
C ILE A 43 14.18 -1.67 -12.27
N GLU A 44 15.26 -1.80 -11.51
CA GLU A 44 15.68 -3.04 -10.86
C GLU A 44 14.59 -3.54 -9.92
N LYS A 45 14.03 -2.64 -9.09
CA LYS A 45 12.95 -2.97 -8.18
C LYS A 45 11.67 -3.38 -8.92
N LEU A 46 11.33 -2.71 -10.02
CA LEU A 46 10.19 -3.10 -10.85
C LEU A 46 10.39 -4.47 -11.50
N ARG A 47 11.61 -4.79 -11.94
CA ARG A 47 11.95 -6.12 -12.45
C ARG A 47 11.79 -7.20 -11.36
N GLU A 48 12.23 -6.94 -10.13
CA GLU A 48 11.98 -7.84 -8.98
C GLU A 48 10.49 -8.08 -8.73
N LEU A 49 9.65 -7.05 -8.94
CA LEU A 49 8.19 -7.14 -8.82
C LEU A 49 7.51 -7.84 -10.01
N GLY A 50 8.28 -8.20 -11.05
CA GLY A 50 7.81 -8.93 -12.23
C GLY A 50 7.39 -8.04 -13.40
N TYR A 51 7.86 -6.79 -13.47
CA TYR A 51 7.72 -5.91 -14.63
C TYR A 51 8.94 -6.02 -15.54
N THR A 52 8.79 -6.70 -16.68
CA THR A 52 9.91 -6.97 -17.60
C THR A 52 9.77 -6.29 -18.95
N LYS A 53 8.53 -5.94 -19.34
CA LYS A 53 8.21 -5.36 -20.66
C LYS A 53 7.30 -4.14 -20.51
N ASP A 54 7.45 -3.20 -21.43
CA ASP A 54 6.55 -2.07 -21.59
C ASP A 54 5.26 -2.48 -22.32
N TYR A 55 4.32 -1.54 -22.43
CA TYR A 55 3.02 -1.76 -23.08
C TYR A 55 3.11 -2.14 -24.58
N LYS A 56 4.27 -1.93 -25.22
CA LYS A 56 4.54 -2.33 -26.61
C LYS A 56 5.27 -3.68 -26.70
N GLY A 57 5.58 -4.30 -25.56
CA GLY A 57 6.32 -5.55 -25.48
C GLY A 57 7.85 -5.41 -25.54
N ASN A 58 8.40 -4.18 -25.53
CA ASN A 58 9.84 -3.98 -25.46
C ASN A 58 10.34 -4.22 -24.04
N GLU A 59 11.59 -4.66 -23.90
CA GLU A 59 12.22 -4.81 -22.59
C GLU A 59 12.25 -3.49 -21.83
N LEU A 60 11.95 -3.55 -20.52
CA LEU A 60 12.08 -2.41 -19.61
C LEU A 60 13.57 -2.09 -19.41
N LYS A 61 14.01 -0.92 -19.89
CA LYS A 61 15.39 -0.43 -19.90
C LYS A 61 15.55 0.99 -19.35
N HIS A 62 14.52 1.83 -19.43
CA HIS A 62 14.57 3.22 -18.99
C HIS A 62 13.32 3.63 -18.21
N GLU A 63 13.45 4.65 -17.36
CA GLU A 63 12.43 5.06 -16.38
C GLU A 63 11.23 5.79 -16.96
N ASP A 64 11.31 6.23 -18.22
CA ASP A 64 10.22 6.91 -18.93
C ASP A 64 9.37 5.97 -19.80
N GLN A 65 9.68 4.66 -19.79
CA GLN A 65 8.84 3.67 -20.45
C GLN A 65 7.51 3.52 -19.73
N ILE A 66 6.45 3.40 -20.51
CA ILE A 66 5.09 3.22 -20.01
C ILE A 66 4.88 1.72 -19.77
N LEU A 67 4.66 1.34 -18.52
CA LEU A 67 4.38 -0.02 -18.08
C LEU A 67 2.88 -0.21 -17.88
N GLU A 68 2.36 -1.38 -18.24
CA GLU A 68 0.99 -1.80 -17.90
C GLU A 68 0.91 -2.21 -16.44
N LEU A 69 0.02 -1.59 -15.67
CA LEU A 69 -0.16 -1.85 -14.24
C LEU A 69 -0.81 -3.23 -14.02
N LYS A 70 -0.16 -4.10 -13.24
CA LYS A 70 -0.76 -5.39 -12.87
C LYS A 70 -2.00 -5.18 -12.02
N VAL A 71 -2.99 -6.07 -12.17
CA VAL A 71 -4.35 -5.91 -11.63
C VAL A 71 -4.43 -5.56 -10.14
N GLN A 72 -3.58 -6.13 -9.29
CA GLN A 72 -3.60 -5.89 -7.83
C GLN A 72 -2.44 -5.01 -7.35
N ASP A 73 -1.66 -4.43 -8.26
CA ASP A 73 -0.60 -3.51 -7.90
C ASP A 73 -1.19 -2.10 -7.75
N ILE A 74 -0.75 -1.40 -6.71
CA ILE A 74 -1.26 -0.07 -6.35
C ILE A 74 -0.11 0.92 -6.12
N ILE A 75 -0.38 2.19 -6.38
CA ILE A 75 0.50 3.32 -6.10
C ILE A 75 -0.22 4.20 -5.09
N ILE A 76 0.43 4.42 -3.94
CA ILE A 76 -0.18 5.12 -2.80
C ILE A 76 0.47 6.48 -2.55
N PRO A 77 -0.24 7.45 -1.94
CA PRO A 77 0.33 8.71 -1.49
C PRO A 77 1.50 8.48 -0.54
N GLU A 78 2.53 9.33 -0.61
CA GLU A 78 3.63 9.30 0.34
C GLU A 78 3.16 9.43 1.80
N ASN A 79 2.11 10.21 2.04
CA ASN A 79 1.55 10.39 3.39
C ASN A 79 0.92 9.09 3.91
N CYS A 80 0.25 8.34 3.04
CA CYS A 80 -0.24 7.00 3.36
C CYS A 80 0.93 6.07 3.70
N ALA A 81 1.96 6.03 2.85
CA ALA A 81 3.15 5.21 3.09
C ALA A 81 3.87 5.55 4.42
N LYS A 82 4.03 6.84 4.74
CA LYS A 82 4.61 7.28 6.02
C LYS A 82 3.76 6.86 7.21
N TYR A 83 2.43 6.87 7.07
CA TYR A 83 1.53 6.35 8.09
C TYR A 83 1.69 4.84 8.26
N LEU A 84 1.62 4.07 7.17
CA LEU A 84 1.79 2.61 7.17
C LEU A 84 3.17 2.18 7.68
N TYR A 85 4.23 2.96 7.44
CA TYR A 85 5.55 2.72 8.01
C TYR A 85 5.52 2.73 9.56
N ARG A 86 4.79 3.67 10.17
CA ARG A 86 4.58 3.67 11.62
C ARG A 86 3.75 2.47 12.08
N VAL A 87 2.78 2.04 11.27
CA VAL A 87 2.00 0.82 11.54
C VAL A 87 2.90 -0.42 11.51
N ALA A 88 3.79 -0.54 10.53
CA ALA A 88 4.75 -1.63 10.42
C ALA A 88 5.67 -1.69 11.66
N ASN A 89 6.22 -0.55 12.08
CA ASN A 89 7.04 -0.47 13.30
C ASN A 89 6.26 -0.83 14.57
N TYR A 90 4.99 -0.43 14.64
CA TYR A 90 4.09 -0.85 15.71
C TYR A 90 3.88 -2.37 15.72
N VAL A 91 3.63 -2.98 14.55
CA VAL A 91 3.43 -4.43 14.43
C VAL A 91 4.70 -5.18 14.82
N ASP A 92 5.87 -4.74 14.39
CA ASP A 92 7.15 -5.37 14.73
C ASP A 92 7.44 -5.32 16.24
N GLU A 93 7.21 -4.18 16.88
CA GLU A 93 7.38 -4.08 18.33
C GLU A 93 6.29 -4.87 19.08
N LEU A 94 5.07 -4.91 18.56
CA LEU A 94 4.00 -5.73 19.12
C LEU A 94 4.34 -7.23 19.07
N LEU A 95 4.86 -7.71 17.93
CA LEU A 95 5.32 -9.10 17.77
C LEU A 95 6.41 -9.43 18.80
N LYS A 96 7.39 -8.55 18.96
CA LYS A 96 8.51 -8.76 19.88
C LYS A 96 8.12 -8.67 21.36
N GLU A 97 7.54 -7.56 21.76
CA GLU A 97 7.36 -7.22 23.18
C GLU A 97 6.12 -7.87 23.80
N VAL A 98 5.06 -8.10 23.02
CA VAL A 98 3.80 -8.67 23.53
C VAL A 98 3.67 -10.15 23.19
N TYR A 99 4.12 -10.55 22.00
CA TYR A 99 3.95 -11.93 21.52
C TYR A 99 5.22 -12.78 21.61
N GLY A 100 6.39 -12.19 21.90
CA GLY A 100 7.67 -12.93 21.94
C GLY A 100 8.08 -13.52 20.60
N LEU A 101 7.64 -12.92 19.49
CA LEU A 101 7.91 -13.35 18.12
C LEU A 101 8.93 -12.42 17.45
N GLU A 102 9.59 -12.93 16.41
CA GLU A 102 10.47 -12.12 15.58
C GLU A 102 9.70 -11.01 14.84
N PRO A 103 10.27 -9.81 14.72
CA PRO A 103 9.74 -8.76 13.85
C PRO A 103 9.53 -9.25 12.41
N TYR A 104 8.49 -8.76 11.74
CA TYR A 104 8.16 -9.19 10.38
C TYR A 104 8.66 -8.20 9.33
N TYR A 105 8.31 -6.92 9.47
CA TYR A 105 8.48 -5.91 8.43
C TYR A 105 9.93 -5.41 8.32
N LYS A 106 10.57 -5.07 9.45
CA LYS A 106 11.98 -4.63 9.56
C LYS A 106 12.34 -3.52 8.57
N LEU A 107 11.43 -2.56 8.38
CA LEU A 107 11.59 -1.46 7.43
C LEU A 107 12.53 -0.41 8.01
N ASN A 108 13.42 0.13 7.19
CA ASN A 108 14.26 1.28 7.54
C ASN A 108 13.63 2.60 7.07
N SER A 109 12.76 2.53 6.05
CA SER A 109 12.08 3.68 5.45
C SER A 109 10.69 3.29 4.93
N TYR A 110 9.82 4.29 4.75
CA TYR A 110 8.53 4.08 4.09
C TYR A 110 8.68 3.54 2.66
N LYS A 111 9.83 3.78 2.02
CA LYS A 111 10.14 3.24 0.68
C LYS A 111 10.26 1.72 0.66
N ASP A 112 10.59 1.12 1.81
CA ASP A 112 10.74 -0.33 1.92
C ASP A 112 9.37 -1.03 1.90
N LEU A 113 8.25 -0.30 1.96
CA LEU A 113 6.91 -0.84 1.76
C LEU A 113 6.67 -1.39 0.35
N ILE A 114 7.54 -1.07 -0.63
CA ILE A 114 7.43 -1.61 -1.99
C ILE A 114 7.50 -3.15 -1.95
N GLY A 115 6.45 -3.79 -2.46
CA GLY A 115 6.27 -5.24 -2.48
C GLY A 115 5.45 -5.78 -1.30
N HIS A 116 5.24 -5.00 -0.24
CA HIS A 116 4.36 -5.42 0.85
C HIS A 116 2.89 -5.38 0.44
N LEU A 117 2.13 -6.29 1.04
CA LEU A 117 0.71 -6.46 0.80
C LEU A 117 -0.10 -5.55 1.72
N VAL A 118 -1.19 -5.05 1.17
CA VAL A 118 -2.21 -4.31 1.89
C VAL A 118 -3.58 -4.90 1.60
N ILE A 119 -4.52 -4.60 2.47
CA ILE A 119 -5.94 -4.87 2.26
C ILE A 119 -6.62 -3.54 1.96
N GLY A 120 -7.21 -3.42 0.77
CA GLY A 120 -8.15 -2.36 0.46
C GLY A 120 -9.56 -2.78 0.88
N LEU A 121 -10.26 -1.94 1.63
CA LEU A 121 -11.62 -2.20 2.09
C LEU A 121 -12.50 -0.98 1.85
N ALA A 122 -13.57 -1.18 1.10
CA ALA A 122 -14.56 -0.14 0.89
C ALA A 122 -15.54 -0.06 2.07
N PRO A 123 -15.95 1.15 2.47
CA PRO A 123 -17.13 1.38 3.28
C PRO A 123 -18.34 0.56 2.82
N HIS A 124 -19.19 0.17 3.78
CA HIS A 124 -20.39 -0.65 3.54
C HIS A 124 -20.13 -2.04 2.94
N THR A 125 -18.88 -2.47 2.86
CA THR A 125 -18.49 -3.84 2.49
C THR A 125 -17.76 -4.53 3.63
N SER A 126 -17.68 -5.85 3.57
CA SER A 126 -16.96 -6.71 4.53
C SER A 126 -15.90 -7.58 3.88
N ALA A 127 -15.68 -7.44 2.56
CA ALA A 127 -14.70 -8.21 1.80
C ALA A 127 -13.56 -7.27 1.37
N GLY A 128 -12.38 -7.49 1.95
CA GLY A 128 -11.16 -6.78 1.56
C GLY A 128 -10.54 -7.38 0.30
N VAL A 129 -9.87 -6.54 -0.49
CA VAL A 129 -9.12 -6.95 -1.69
C VAL A 129 -7.64 -6.72 -1.44
N ILE A 130 -6.83 -7.77 -1.63
CA ILE A 130 -5.38 -7.66 -1.52
C ILE A 130 -4.85 -6.74 -2.62
N GLY A 131 -3.97 -5.83 -2.24
CA GLY A 131 -3.16 -5.03 -3.13
C GLY A 131 -1.68 -5.13 -2.76
N ARG A 132 -0.79 -4.89 -3.71
CA ARG A 132 0.66 -4.84 -3.49
C ARG A 132 1.17 -3.44 -3.82
N ILE A 133 1.89 -2.82 -2.90
CA ILE A 133 2.44 -1.47 -3.10
C ILE A 133 3.59 -1.56 -4.10
N ILE A 134 3.53 -0.80 -5.19
CA ILE A 134 4.61 -0.78 -6.20
C ILE A 134 5.30 0.58 -6.34
N GLY A 135 4.79 1.61 -5.67
CA GLY A 135 5.39 2.94 -5.71
C GLY A 135 4.55 3.98 -5.00
N PHE A 136 5.00 5.24 -5.10
CA PHE A 136 4.42 6.34 -4.34
C PHE A 136 4.06 7.52 -5.23
N THR A 137 3.06 8.29 -4.84
CA THR A 137 2.70 9.55 -5.49
C THR A 137 2.68 10.72 -4.51
N LYS A 138 2.95 11.93 -5.02
CA LYS A 138 2.79 13.18 -4.26
C LYS A 138 1.35 13.65 -4.17
N THR A 139 0.46 13.06 -4.97
CA THR A 139 -0.98 13.35 -4.92
C THR A 139 -1.64 12.66 -3.72
N SER A 140 -2.88 13.05 -3.39
CA SER A 140 -3.64 12.49 -2.26
C SER A 140 -4.53 11.31 -2.65
N VAL A 141 -4.34 10.71 -3.84
CA VAL A 141 -5.19 9.63 -4.36
C VAL A 141 -4.43 8.30 -4.45
N CYS A 142 -5.16 7.19 -4.33
CA CYS A 142 -4.64 5.86 -4.62
C CYS A 142 -4.86 5.56 -6.11
N TYR A 143 -3.76 5.41 -6.85
CA TYR A 143 -3.83 4.90 -8.21
C TYR A 143 -3.81 3.38 -8.18
N ALA A 144 -4.82 2.77 -8.80
CA ALA A 144 -4.90 1.32 -8.94
C ALA A 144 -5.65 0.93 -10.22
N HIS A 145 -5.48 -0.32 -10.62
CA HIS A 145 -6.20 -0.86 -11.77
C HIS A 145 -7.73 -0.77 -11.54
N PRO A 146 -8.55 -0.43 -12.55
CA PRO A 146 -10.01 -0.35 -12.39
C PRO A 146 -10.65 -1.61 -11.82
N PHE A 147 -10.10 -2.79 -12.12
CA PHE A 147 -10.55 -4.05 -11.53
C PHE A 147 -10.34 -4.12 -10.02
N TRP A 148 -9.27 -3.54 -9.47
CA TRP A 148 -9.05 -3.50 -8.03
C TRP A 148 -10.05 -2.56 -7.34
N HIS A 149 -10.40 -1.43 -7.96
CA HIS A 149 -11.46 -0.54 -7.48
C HIS A 149 -12.84 -1.19 -7.55
N SER A 150 -13.19 -1.78 -8.70
CA SER A 150 -14.47 -2.45 -8.90
C SER A 150 -14.65 -3.68 -8.00
N ALA A 151 -13.59 -4.45 -7.74
CA ALA A 151 -13.63 -5.61 -6.84
C ALA A 151 -13.99 -5.23 -5.39
N LYS A 152 -13.64 -4.01 -4.97
CA LYS A 152 -14.06 -3.44 -3.68
C LYS A 152 -15.47 -2.81 -3.73
N ARG A 153 -16.19 -2.94 -4.85
CA ARG A 153 -17.51 -2.33 -5.11
C ARG A 153 -17.50 -0.80 -5.05
N ARG A 154 -16.48 -0.19 -5.67
CA ARG A 154 -16.33 1.27 -5.68
C ARG A 154 -16.41 1.88 -7.06
N ASN A 155 -16.91 3.12 -7.07
CA ASN A 155 -16.79 4.03 -8.17
C ASN A 155 -15.51 4.87 -8.03
N CYS A 156 -15.14 5.57 -9.09
CA CYS A 156 -14.04 6.54 -9.07
C CYS A 156 -14.55 7.95 -9.37
N ASP A 157 -15.62 8.35 -8.69
CA ASP A 157 -16.33 9.63 -8.80
C ASP A 157 -16.12 10.53 -7.56
N GLY A 158 -15.06 10.26 -6.79
CA GLY A 158 -14.75 10.92 -5.50
C GLY A 158 -14.86 9.98 -4.29
N ASP A 159 -15.26 8.74 -4.53
CA ASP A 159 -15.33 7.67 -3.54
C ASP A 159 -13.98 7.39 -2.84
N GLU A 160 -14.05 7.14 -1.54
CA GLU A 160 -12.92 6.84 -0.66
C GLU A 160 -12.92 5.39 -0.19
N ASP A 161 -11.74 4.81 -0.01
CA ASP A 161 -11.51 3.50 0.59
C ASP A 161 -10.57 3.57 1.78
N ALA A 162 -10.53 2.49 2.56
CA ALA A 162 -9.50 2.28 3.56
C ALA A 162 -8.41 1.36 3.03
N ILE A 163 -7.15 1.70 3.31
CA ILE A 163 -5.99 0.80 3.15
C ILE A 163 -5.44 0.45 4.53
N MET A 164 -5.12 -0.83 4.74
CA MET A 164 -4.44 -1.34 5.93
C MET A 164 -3.34 -2.34 5.55
N LEU A 165 -2.29 -2.47 6.36
CA LEU A 165 -1.31 -3.53 6.18
C LEU A 165 -1.96 -4.91 6.38
N ALA A 166 -1.55 -5.89 5.58
CA ALA A 166 -2.02 -7.27 5.66
C ALA A 166 -1.41 -8.04 6.84
#